data_AF-A0A6H2D452-F1
#
_entry.id   AF-A0A6H2D452-F1
#
_cell.length_a   1.000
_cell.length_b   1.000
_cell.length_c   1.000
_cell.angle_alpha   90.00
_cell.angle_beta   90.00
_cell.angle_gamma   90.00
#
_symmetry.space_group_name_H-M   'P 1'
#
loop_
_entity.id
_entity.type
_entity.pdbx_description
1 polymer ?
#
loop_
_entity_poly.entity_id
_entity_poly.type
_entity_poly.pdbx_seq_one_letter_code
_entity_poly.pdbx_strand_id
1 'polypeptide(L)'
;MIALGLKGAGLVHWTGGDLPQAVVLGCWGGGWLVVALFALADAVSRHREYKRIKAMFVRFGYRERILRPLARSRCQRDAAIFAADETGHGDTARQYFSKLGYRWYHIMPDLVVRNPFAFLSPSFLRSSFLPGKKARAS
;
A
#
# COMPACT_ATOMS: atom_id res chain seq x y z
N MET A 1 10.39 -0.25 -18.47
CA MET A 1 10.78 -0.47 -19.88
C MET A 1 9.60 -0.31 -20.83
N ILE A 2 8.49 -1.06 -20.66
CA ILE A 2 7.33 -1.03 -21.57
C ILE A 2 6.71 0.38 -21.73
N ALA A 3 6.51 1.13 -20.64
CA ALA A 3 5.91 2.47 -20.71
C ALA A 3 6.76 3.50 -21.49
N LEU A 4 8.08 3.42 -21.34
CA LEU A 4 9.02 4.27 -22.07
C LEU A 4 9.08 3.89 -23.56
N GLY A 5 9.02 2.60 -23.87
CA GLY A 5 8.95 2.11 -25.24
C GLY A 5 7.68 2.58 -25.98
N LEU A 6 6.52 2.53 -25.32
CA LEU A 6 5.25 3.01 -25.88
C LEU A 6 5.25 4.53 -26.11
N LYS A 7 5.84 5.30 -25.19
CA LYS A 7 6.03 6.74 -25.38
C LYS A 7 6.97 7.06 -26.54
N GLY A 8 8.06 6.30 -26.67
CA GLY A 8 8.98 6.42 -27.80
C GLY A 8 8.29 6.14 -29.13
N ALA A 9 7.52 5.05 -29.22
CA ALA A 9 6.73 4.71 -30.41
C ALA A 9 5.70 5.81 -30.73
N GLY A 10 4.98 6.32 -29.72
CA GLY A 10 4.03 7.43 -29.91
C GLY A 10 4.69 8.70 -30.45
N LEU A 11 5.92 9.00 -30.02
CA LEU A 11 6.70 10.14 -30.53
C LEU A 11 7.08 9.95 -32.01
N VAL A 12 7.43 8.72 -32.41
CA VAL A 12 7.77 8.40 -33.80
C VAL A 12 6.54 8.58 -34.71
N HIS A 13 5.36 8.11 -34.30
CA HIS A 13 4.11 8.32 -35.05
C HIS A 13 3.71 9.79 -35.10
N TRP A 14 3.97 10.56 -34.04
CA TRP A 14 3.74 12.01 -34.02
C TRP A 14 4.60 12.73 -35.06
N THR A 15 5.90 12.41 -35.13
CA THR A 15 6.81 12.97 -36.14
C THR A 15 6.47 12.52 -37.56
N GLY A 16 5.83 11.35 -37.73
CA GLY A 16 5.37 10.84 -39.01
C GLY A 16 3.99 11.36 -39.46
N GLY A 17 3.32 12.20 -38.66
CA GLY A 17 2.01 12.78 -38.99
C GLY A 17 0.80 11.89 -38.68
N ASP A 18 0.98 10.69 -38.13
CA ASP A 18 -0.10 9.80 -37.73
C ASP A 18 -0.57 10.12 -36.29
N LEU A 19 -1.35 11.21 -36.21
CA LEU A 19 -1.91 11.74 -34.96
C LEU A 19 -2.73 10.71 -34.16
N PRO A 20 -3.65 9.92 -34.76
CA PRO A 20 -4.43 8.92 -34.03
C PRO A 20 -3.55 7.90 -33.30
N GLN A 21 -2.56 7.32 -33.97
CA GLN A 21 -1.68 6.32 -33.35
C GLN A 21 -0.76 6.94 -32.29
N ALA A 22 -0.28 8.16 -32.53
CA ALA A 22 0.53 8.90 -31.57
C ALA A 22 -0.22 9.17 -30.25
N VAL A 23 -1.50 9.56 -30.33
CA VAL A 23 -2.35 9.82 -29.15
C VAL A 23 -2.62 8.55 -28.36
N VAL A 24 -3.00 7.45 -29.04
CA VAL A 24 -3.29 6.17 -28.37
C VAL A 24 -2.06 5.66 -27.61
N LEU A 25 -0.90 5.60 -28.26
CA LEU A 25 0.34 5.14 -27.64
C LEU A 25 0.82 6.10 -26.54
N GLY A 26 0.65 7.40 -26.75
CA GLY A 26 0.98 8.43 -25.78
C GLY A 26 0.13 8.36 -24.50
N CYS A 27 -1.18 8.18 -24.64
CA CYS A 27 -2.12 8.00 -23.51
C CYS A 27 -1.87 6.67 -22.79
N TRP A 28 -1.70 5.58 -23.53
CA TRP A 28 -1.44 4.26 -22.96
C TRP A 28 -0.12 4.22 -22.19
N GLY A 29 0.97 4.73 -22.77
CA GLY A 29 2.26 4.87 -22.10
C GLY A 29 2.20 5.81 -20.89
N GLY A 30 1.40 6.88 -20.96
CA GLY A 30 1.13 7.78 -19.84
C GLY A 30 0.44 7.07 -18.67
N GLY A 31 -0.60 6.27 -18.95
CA GLY A 31 -1.30 5.48 -17.94
C GLY A 31 -0.36 4.52 -17.20
N TRP A 32 0.51 3.81 -17.94
CA TRP A 32 1.50 2.91 -17.31
C TRP A 32 2.54 3.65 -16.46
N LEU A 33 2.95 4.86 -16.84
CA LEU A 33 3.83 5.68 -16.01
C LEU A 33 3.16 6.08 -14.70
N VAL A 34 1.88 6.48 -14.74
CA VAL A 34 1.12 6.81 -13.54
C VAL A 34 1.03 5.60 -12.60
N VAL A 35 0.73 4.41 -13.12
CA VAL A 35 0.72 3.17 -12.33
C VAL A 35 2.08 2.89 -11.71
N ALA A 36 3.18 3.05 -12.47
CA ALA A 36 4.53 2.85 -11.96
C ALA A 36 4.87 3.84 -10.84
N LEU A 37 4.47 5.12 -10.97
CA LEU A 37 4.67 6.13 -9.93
C LEU A 37 3.88 5.81 -8.66
N PHE A 38 2.63 5.37 -8.78
CA PHE A 38 1.84 4.93 -7.62
C PHE A 38 2.43 3.70 -6.94
N ALA A 39 2.93 2.73 -7.72
CA ALA A 39 3.61 1.55 -7.16
C ALA A 39 4.90 1.93 -6.41
N LEU A 40 5.68 2.88 -6.94
CA LEU A 40 6.87 3.41 -6.26
C LEU A 40 6.49 4.15 -4.97
N ALA A 41 5.46 5.00 -5.02
CA ALA A 41 4.98 5.72 -3.85
C ALA A 41 4.48 4.77 -2.76
N ASP A 42 3.75 3.70 -3.12
CA ASP A 42 3.33 2.64 -2.20
C ASP A 42 4.54 1.93 -1.58
N ALA A 43 5.53 1.54 -2.39
CA ALA A 43 6.74 0.88 -1.90
C ALA A 43 7.53 1.75 -0.91
N VAL A 44 7.68 3.05 -1.21
CA VAL A 44 8.35 4.00 -0.30
C VAL A 44 7.56 4.17 1.00
N SER A 45 6.24 4.25 0.93
CA SER A 45 5.37 4.33 2.11
C SER A 45 5.57 3.12 3.02
N ARG A 46 5.55 1.90 2.45
CA ARG A 46 5.77 0.65 3.17
C ARG A 46 7.16 0.60 3.83
N HIS A 47 8.18 1.05 3.12
CA HIS A 47 9.55 1.08 3.65
C HIS A 47 9.70 2.02 4.85
N ARG A 48 9.06 3.20 4.81
CA ARG A 48 9.05 4.15 5.94
C ARG A 48 8.35 3.56 7.15
N GLU A 49 7.21 2.90 6.94
CA GLU A 49 6.46 2.23 8.01
C GLU A 49 7.29 1.10 8.65
N TYR A 50 7.92 0.23 7.84
CA TYR A 50 8.82 -0.81 8.31
C TYR A 50 9.96 -0.25 9.18
N LYS A 51 10.68 0.79 8.72
CA LYS A 51 11.77 1.41 9.50
C LYS A 51 11.28 1.96 10.84
N ARG A 52 10.11 2.60 10.85
CA ARG A 52 9.49 3.14 12.07
C ARG A 52 9.15 2.02 13.06
N ILE A 53 8.56 0.93 12.60
CA ILE A 53 8.19 -0.21 13.45
C ILE A 53 9.43 -0.90 14.00
N LYS A 54 10.44 -1.15 13.15
CA LYS A 54 11.72 -1.71 13.56
C LYS A 54 12.36 -0.88 14.68
N ALA A 55 12.40 0.45 14.51
CA ALA A 55 12.92 1.34 15.54
C ALA A 55 12.11 1.25 16.86
N MET A 56 10.78 1.10 16.79
CA MET A 56 9.96 0.90 17.98
C MET A 56 10.25 -0.44 18.68
N PHE A 57 10.44 -1.52 17.93
CA PHE A 57 10.79 -2.82 18.50
C PHE A 57 12.17 -2.82 19.15
N VAL A 58 13.18 -2.21 18.50
CA VAL A 58 14.51 -2.07 19.07
C VAL A 58 14.48 -1.25 20.37
N ARG A 59 13.69 -0.18 20.42
CA ARG A 59 13.66 0.72 21.58
C ARG A 59 12.82 0.20 22.75
N PHE A 60 11.69 -0.43 22.47
CA PHE A 60 10.68 -0.75 23.50
C PHE A 60 10.44 -2.25 23.70
N GLY A 61 11.10 -3.09 22.90
CA GLY A 61 10.79 -4.50 22.77
C GLY A 61 9.44 -4.74 22.09
N TYR A 62 9.02 -6.00 22.05
CA TYR A 62 7.70 -6.36 21.56
C TYR A 62 6.59 -5.80 22.46
N ARG A 63 5.65 -5.08 21.84
CA ARG A 63 4.41 -4.62 22.48
C ARG A 63 3.26 -4.67 21.48
N GLU A 64 2.16 -5.31 21.85
CA GLU A 64 0.95 -5.40 20.99
C GLU A 64 0.40 -4.02 20.57
N ARG A 65 0.58 -3.01 21.42
CA ARG A 65 0.17 -1.61 21.12
C ARG A 65 0.86 -1.04 19.88
N ILE A 66 2.07 -1.51 19.55
CA ILE A 66 2.79 -1.12 18.33
C ILE A 66 2.10 -1.72 17.10
N LEU A 67 1.62 -2.97 17.21
CA LEU A 67 1.01 -3.73 16.12
C LEU A 67 -0.47 -3.39 15.88
N ARG A 68 -1.21 -3.00 16.91
CA ARG A 68 -2.64 -2.67 16.84
C ARG A 68 -3.02 -1.71 15.69
N PRO A 69 -2.35 -0.56 15.48
CA PRO A 69 -2.70 0.35 14.37
C PRO A 69 -2.39 -0.24 12.98
N LEU A 70 -1.52 -1.24 12.88
CA LEU A 70 -1.06 -1.85 11.63
C LEU A 70 -1.98 -2.97 11.15
N ALA A 71 -2.94 -3.40 11.98
CA ALA A 71 -3.92 -4.42 11.65
C ALA A 71 -4.83 -4.04 10.46
N ARG A 72 -4.88 -2.76 10.08
CA ARG A 72 -5.89 -2.21 9.17
C ARG A 72 -5.70 -2.62 7.70
N SER A 73 -4.46 -2.78 7.24
CA SER A 73 -4.17 -3.16 5.85
C SER A 73 -3.12 -4.25 5.80
N ARG A 74 -3.18 -5.09 4.76
CA ARG A 74 -2.21 -6.18 4.57
C ARG A 74 -0.78 -5.64 4.46
N CYS A 75 -0.58 -4.58 3.67
CA CYS A 75 0.74 -3.99 3.48
C CYS A 75 1.39 -3.54 4.79
N GLN A 76 0.58 -3.01 5.74
CA GLN A 76 1.04 -2.63 7.07
C GLN A 76 1.35 -3.84 7.94
N ARG A 77 0.52 -4.88 7.91
CA ARG A 77 0.77 -6.14 8.61
C ARG A 77 2.06 -6.81 8.12
N ASP A 78 2.27 -6.88 6.80
CA ASP A 78 3.47 -7.48 6.21
C ASP A 78 4.72 -6.70 6.59
N ALA A 79 4.68 -5.36 6.54
CA ALA A 79 5.79 -4.51 6.98
C ALA A 79 6.09 -4.70 8.49
N ALA A 80 5.06 -4.90 9.31
CA ALA A 80 5.19 -5.15 10.73
C ALA A 80 5.79 -6.52 11.04
N ILE A 81 5.34 -7.57 10.33
CA ILE A 81 5.88 -8.93 10.46
C ILE A 81 7.34 -8.93 10.03
N PHE A 82 7.69 -8.27 8.92
CA PHE A 82 9.09 -8.19 8.47
C PHE A 82 9.98 -7.45 9.48
N ALA A 83 9.50 -6.34 10.06
CA ALA A 83 10.20 -5.66 11.16
C ALA A 83 10.34 -6.53 12.42
N ALA A 84 9.34 -7.36 12.71
CA ALA A 84 9.36 -8.27 13.85
C ALA A 84 10.32 -9.43 13.63
N ASP A 85 10.35 -10.03 12.43
CA ASP A 85 11.27 -11.11 12.05
C ASP A 85 12.73 -10.65 12.25
N GLU A 86 13.10 -9.46 11.79
CA GLU A 86 14.46 -8.93 11.96
C GLU A 86 14.83 -8.53 13.40
N THR A 87 13.85 -8.37 14.28
CA THR A 87 14.08 -8.03 15.70
C THR A 87 13.91 -9.23 16.62
N GLY A 88 13.70 -10.44 16.08
CA GLY A 88 13.52 -11.68 16.85
C GLY A 88 12.12 -11.87 17.44
N HIS A 89 11.13 -11.09 17.01
CA HIS A 89 9.74 -11.14 17.51
C HIS A 89 8.73 -11.63 16.47
N GLY A 90 9.21 -12.23 15.38
CA GLY A 90 8.42 -12.65 14.21
C GLY A 90 7.22 -13.52 14.55
N ASP A 91 7.47 -14.61 15.29
CA ASP A 91 6.43 -15.57 15.66
C ASP A 91 5.36 -14.93 16.55
N THR A 92 5.77 -14.09 17.50
CA THR A 92 4.85 -13.37 18.38
C THR A 92 3.98 -12.38 17.60
N ALA A 93 4.55 -11.69 16.60
CA ALA A 93 3.79 -10.80 15.73
C ALA A 93 2.79 -11.55 14.85
N ARG A 94 3.19 -12.70 14.28
CA ARG A 94 2.29 -13.56 13.49
C ARG A 94 1.16 -14.13 14.34
N GLN A 95 1.46 -14.60 15.55
CA GLN A 95 0.44 -15.06 16.50
C GLN A 95 -0.53 -13.95 16.87
N TYR A 96 -0.05 -12.72 17.10
CA TYR A 96 -0.92 -11.58 17.36
C TYR A 96 -1.91 -11.31 16.22
N PHE A 97 -1.43 -11.24 14.98
CA PHE A 97 -2.33 -11.04 13.84
C PHE A 97 -3.26 -12.22 13.59
N SER A 98 -2.81 -13.45 13.85
CA SER A 98 -3.65 -14.67 13.79
C SER A 98 -4.77 -14.65 14.84
N LYS A 99 -4.47 -14.21 16.08
CA LYS A 99 -5.47 -14.02 17.15
C LYS A 99 -6.52 -12.97 16.79
N LEU A 100 -6.15 -11.96 16.00
CA LEU A 100 -7.08 -10.97 15.46
C LEU A 100 -7.93 -11.51 14.28
N GLY A 101 -7.70 -12.75 13.84
CA GLY A 101 -8.43 -13.38 12.74
C GLY A 101 -7.78 -13.19 11.37
N TYR A 102 -6.66 -12.47 11.27
CA TYR A 102 -5.97 -12.28 10.01
C TYR A 102 -5.16 -13.52 9.64
N ARG A 103 -5.35 -13.99 8.41
CA ARG A 103 -4.57 -15.09 7.81
C ARG A 103 -3.84 -14.57 6.58
N TRP A 104 -2.83 -15.31 6.13
CA TRP A 104 -2.00 -14.91 4.98
C TRP A 104 -2.83 -14.67 3.70
N TYR A 105 -3.97 -15.35 3.54
CA TYR A 105 -4.91 -15.21 2.42
C TYR A 105 -5.95 -14.09 2.59
N HIS A 106 -6.03 -13.42 3.74
CA HIS A 106 -6.93 -12.28 3.95
C HIS A 106 -6.31 -11.01 3.33
N ILE A 107 -6.52 -10.87 2.01
CA ILE A 107 -6.07 -9.72 1.22
C ILE A 107 -6.98 -8.50 1.46
N MET A 108 -8.29 -8.74 1.61
CA MET A 108 -9.29 -7.70 1.80
C MET A 108 -9.39 -7.27 3.28
N PRO A 109 -9.53 -5.97 3.56
CA PRO A 109 -9.85 -5.48 4.91
C PRO A 109 -11.17 -6.08 5.41
N ASP A 110 -11.29 -6.35 6.71
CA ASP A 110 -12.47 -7.01 7.30
C ASP A 110 -13.79 -6.28 6.97
N LEU A 111 -13.72 -4.96 6.80
CA LEU A 111 -14.88 -4.15 6.43
C LEU A 111 -15.42 -4.53 5.04
N VAL A 112 -14.54 -4.84 4.09
CA VAL A 112 -14.90 -5.22 2.72
C VAL A 112 -15.36 -6.68 2.68
N VAL A 113 -14.78 -7.54 3.51
CA VAL A 113 -15.21 -8.95 3.65
C VAL A 113 -16.63 -9.04 4.22
N ARG A 114 -16.97 -8.20 5.22
CA ARG A 114 -18.33 -8.17 5.80
C ARG A 114 -19.34 -7.45 4.93
N ASN A 115 -18.92 -6.44 4.16
CA ASN A 115 -19.79 -5.71 3.25
C ASN A 115 -19.00 -5.25 2.01
N PRO A 116 -19.18 -5.92 0.85
CA PRO A 116 -18.45 -5.58 -0.37
C PRO A 116 -18.65 -4.12 -0.80
N PHE A 117 -19.82 -3.55 -0.55
CA PHE A 117 -20.17 -2.17 -0.89
C PHE A 117 -19.52 -1.14 0.05
N ALA A 118 -18.95 -1.56 1.18
CA ALA A 118 -18.26 -0.65 2.09
C ALA A 118 -16.98 -0.06 1.47
N PHE A 119 -16.42 -0.67 0.42
CA PHE A 119 -15.28 -0.10 -0.31
C PHE A 119 -15.62 1.25 -0.97
N LEU A 120 -16.89 1.44 -1.36
CA LEU A 120 -17.39 2.67 -1.98
C LEU A 120 -17.85 3.71 -0.95
N SER A 121 -17.80 3.39 0.35
CA SER A 121 -18.27 4.34 1.36
C SER A 121 -17.28 5.50 1.51
N PRO A 122 -17.77 6.75 1.57
CA PRO A 122 -16.92 7.92 1.81
C PRO A 122 -16.15 7.81 3.14
N SER A 123 -16.73 7.14 4.13
CA SER A 123 -16.10 6.89 5.43
C SER A 123 -14.91 5.93 5.31
N PHE A 124 -15.00 4.87 4.51
CA PHE A 124 -13.89 3.96 4.27
C PHE A 124 -12.75 4.67 3.54
N LEU A 125 -13.07 5.39 2.46
CA LEU A 125 -12.08 6.17 1.71
C LEU A 125 -11.36 7.19 2.59
N ARG A 126 -12.10 7.97 3.38
CA ARG A 126 -11.51 8.94 4.31
C ARG A 126 -10.63 8.26 5.34
N SER A 127 -11.07 7.12 5.86
CA SER A 127 -10.34 6.42 6.90
C SER A 127 -9.07 5.72 6.38
N SER A 128 -9.10 5.22 5.14
CA SER A 128 -8.01 4.47 4.50
C SER A 128 -7.01 5.38 3.78
N PHE A 129 -7.47 6.45 3.13
CA PHE A 129 -6.62 7.34 2.32
C PHE A 129 -6.39 8.73 2.92
N LEU A 130 -7.24 9.19 3.85
CA LEU A 130 -7.12 10.50 4.49
C LEU A 130 -7.23 10.39 6.03
N PRO A 131 -6.33 9.64 6.70
CA PRO A 131 -6.37 9.52 8.15
C PRO A 131 -6.08 10.87 8.79
N GLY A 132 -7.13 11.66 9.01
CA GLY A 132 -7.07 12.92 9.76
C GLY A 132 -6.76 12.62 11.23
N LYS A 133 -6.03 13.54 11.88
CA LYS A 133 -5.87 13.50 13.34
C LYS A 133 -7.27 13.51 13.95
N LYS A 134 -7.69 12.43 14.61
CA LYS A 134 -8.85 12.48 15.50
C LYS A 134 -8.52 13.52 16.57
N ALA A 135 -9.32 14.59 16.66
CA ALA A 135 -9.28 15.47 17.82
C ALA A 135 -9.44 14.58 19.05
N ARG A 136 -8.56 14.72 20.04
CA ARG A 136 -8.76 14.08 21.35
C ARG A 136 -10.08 14.62 21.87
N ALA A 137 -11.07 13.74 22.03
CA ALA A 137 -12.17 14.05 22.92
C ALA A 137 -11.56 14.14 24.33
N SER A 138 -11.45 15.38 24.80
CA SER A 138 -11.20 15.74 26.20
C SER A 138 -12.41 15.36 27.04
#